data_AF-D2U8M2-F1
#
_entry.id   AF-D2U8M2-F1
#
_cell.length_a   1.000
_cell.length_b   1.000
_cell.length_c   1.000
_cell.angle_alpha   90.00
_cell.angle_beta   90.00
_cell.angle_gamma   90.00
#
_symmetry.space_group_name_H-M   'P 1'
#
loop_
_entity.id
_entity.type
_entity.pdbx_description
1 polymer ?
#
loop_
_entity_poly.entity_id
_entity_poly.type
_entity_poly.pdbx_seq_one_letter_code
_entity_poly.pdbx_strand_id
1 'polypeptide(L)' 'MTDNTSPAFGPLVETCAAWGISRTVAFELARNGKLETFSIGRRRYVYLDSLRTLPERLADDSAKVA' A
#
# COMPACT_ATOMS: atom_id res chain seq x y z
N MET A 1 -28.37 -3.96 -0.11
CA MET A 1 -27.43 -4.30 0.96
C MET A 1 -26.50 -5.38 0.43
N THR A 2 -25.37 -4.98 -0.13
CA THR A 2 -24.29 -5.89 -0.54
C THR A 2 -23.10 -5.48 0.31
N ASP A 3 -22.89 -6.22 1.40
CA ASP A 3 -21.67 -6.13 2.21
C ASP A 3 -20.53 -6.61 1.31
N ASN A 4 -19.87 -5.64 0.69
CA ASN A 4 -18.68 -5.88 -0.11
C ASN A 4 -17.53 -6.06 0.88
N THR A 5 -17.44 -7.25 1.49
CA THR A 5 -16.35 -7.64 2.39
C THR A 5 -15.05 -7.82 1.58
N SER A 6 -14.63 -6.77 0.89
CA SER A 6 -13.30 -6.71 0.33
C SER A 6 -12.32 -6.81 1.50
N PRO A 7 -11.32 -7.72 1.43
CA PRO A 7 -10.38 -7.89 2.53
C PRO A 7 -9.71 -6.54 2.84
N ALA A 8 -9.77 -6.07 4.08
CA ALA A 8 -9.25 -4.76 4.46
C ALA A 8 -7.72 -4.65 4.29
N PHE A 9 -7.03 -5.79 4.30
CA PHE A 9 -5.58 -5.89 4.18
C PHE A 9 -5.16 -7.17 3.46
N GLY A 10 -3.96 -7.16 2.89
CA GLY A 10 -3.36 -8.33 2.24
C GLY A 10 -1.84 -8.36 2.42
N PRO A 11 -1.17 -9.46 2.01
CA PRO A 11 0.28 -9.55 2.08
C PRO A 11 0.94 -8.45 1.24
N LEU A 12 1.88 -7.70 1.80
CA LEU A 12 2.47 -6.51 1.15
C LEU A 12 2.94 -6.82 -0.28
N VAL A 13 3.68 -7.90 -0.46
CA VAL A 13 4.30 -8.24 -1.76
C VAL A 13 3.26 -8.65 -2.79
N GLU A 14 2.30 -9.50 -2.42
CA GLU A 14 1.26 -9.99 -3.33
C GLU A 14 0.29 -8.88 -3.71
N THR A 15 -0.13 -8.09 -2.73
CA THR A 15 -1.02 -6.95 -2.96
C THR A 15 -0.34 -5.90 -3.82
N CYS A 16 0.89 -5.49 -3.52
CA CYS A 16 1.61 -4.52 -4.35
C CYS A 16 1.84 -5.05 -5.77
N ALA A 17 2.16 -6.34 -5.93
CA ALA A 17 2.32 -6.94 -7.26
C ALA A 17 1.02 -6.89 -8.08
N ALA A 18 -0.14 -7.14 -7.46
CA ALA A 18 -1.44 -7.02 -8.12
C ALA A 18 -1.75 -5.59 -8.61
N TRP A 19 -1.12 -4.58 -7.99
CA TRP A 19 -1.22 -3.17 -8.37
C TRP A 19 -0.07 -2.71 -9.31
N GLY A 20 0.75 -3.64 -9.80
CA GLY A 20 1.89 -3.34 -10.67
C GLY A 20 3.12 -2.77 -9.95
N ILE A 21 3.14 -2.79 -8.62
CA ILE A 21 4.25 -2.31 -7.81
C ILE A 21 5.21 -3.47 -7.54
N SER A 22 6.46 -3.29 -7.97
CA SER A 22 7.53 -4.28 -7.73
C SER A 22 7.82 -4.47 -6.25
N ARG A 23 8.25 -5.67 -5.86
CA ARG A 23 8.59 -6.02 -4.47
C ARG A 23 9.51 -4.99 -3.80
N THR A 24 10.57 -4.57 -4.49
CA THR A 24 11.54 -3.60 -3.96
C THR A 24 10.87 -2.26 -3.66
N VAL A 25 10.09 -1.74 -4.60
CA VAL A 25 9.34 -0.48 -4.46
C VAL A 25 8.30 -0.59 -3.34
N ALA A 26 7.63 -1.73 -3.19
CA ALA A 26 6.70 -1.97 -2.09
C ALA A 26 7.39 -1.84 -0.71
N PHE A 27 8.60 -2.39 -0.57
CA PHE A 27 9.39 -2.26 0.65
C PHE A 27 9.91 -0.83 0.86
N GLU A 28 10.28 -0.11 -0.19
CA GLU A 28 10.66 1.30 -0.11
C GLU A 28 9.49 2.18 0.32
N LEU A 29 8.32 2.02 -0.28
CA LEU A 29 7.11 2.75 0.09
C LEU A 29 6.68 2.49 1.53
N ALA A 30 6.77 1.23 1.98
CA ALA A 30 6.53 0.88 3.37
C ALA A 30 7.58 1.51 4.30
N ARG A 31 8.86 1.53 3.91
CA ARG A 31 9.94 2.15 4.68
C ARG A 31 9.79 3.67 4.76
N ASN A 32 9.32 4.30 3.69
CA ASN A 32 9.09 5.73 3.60
C ASN A 32 7.76 6.16 4.25
N GLY A 33 7.02 5.23 4.87
CA GLY A 33 5.74 5.52 5.52
C GLY A 33 4.61 5.92 4.56
N LYS A 34 4.80 5.69 3.26
CA LYS A 34 3.79 5.98 2.22
C LYS A 34 2.71 4.91 2.15
N LEU A 35 3.04 3.69 2.59
CA LEU A 35 2.10 2.59 2.77
C LEU A 35 1.87 2.32 4.24
N GLU A 36 0.61 2.25 4.62
CA GLU A 36 0.20 1.78 5.94
C GLU A 36 0.35 0.26 5.99
N THR A 37 1.39 -0.17 6.71
CA THR A 37 1.77 -1.58 6.81
C THR A 37 1.84 -2.01 8.26
N PHE A 38 1.57 -3.29 8.48
CA PHE A 38 1.70 -3.90 9.78
C PHE A 38 2.26 -5.31 9.64
N SER A 39 2.92 -5.80 10.68
CA SER A 39 3.50 -7.14 10.72
C SER A 39 2.61 -8.09 11.51
N ILE A 40 2.24 -9.21 10.90
CA ILE A 40 1.65 -10.36 11.61
C ILE A 40 2.69 -11.48 11.58
N GLY A 41 3.27 -11.77 12.74
CA GLY A 41 4.38 -12.72 12.86
C GLY A 41 5.58 -12.32 11.99
N ARG A 42 6.01 -13.24 11.10
CA ARG A 42 7.16 -13.02 10.19
C ARG A 42 6.78 -12.33 8.87
N ARG A 43 5.50 -12.05 8.62
CA ARG A 43 5.01 -11.50 7.35
C ARG A 43 4.51 -10.07 7.52
N ARG A 44 4.74 -9.25 6.50
CA ARG A 44 4.26 -7.87 6.43
C ARG A 44 3.01 -7.78 5.55
N TYR A 45 2.02 -7.08 6.06
CA TYR A 45 0.73 -6.85 5.44
C TYR A 45 0.56 -5.35 5.17
N VAL A 46 -0.28 -5.04 4.19
CA VAL A 46 -0.62 -3.68 3.77
C VAL A 46 -2.13 -3.53 3.76
N TYR A 47 -2.61 -2.38 4.23
CA TYR A 47 -4.02 -2.02 4.10
C TYR A 47 -4.34 -1.64 2.66
N LEU A 48 -5.41 -2.20 2.11
CA LEU A 48 -5.81 -1.93 0.72
C LEU A 48 -6.21 -0.47 0.52
N ASP A 49 -6.80 0.15 1.54
CA ASP A 49 -7.18 1.56 1.52
C ASP A 49 -5.96 2.49 1.30
N SER A 50 -4.81 2.11 1.87
CA SER A 50 -3.55 2.82 1.70
C SER A 50 -3.03 2.79 0.25
N LEU A 51 -3.35 1.73 -0.50
CA LEU A 51 -3.01 1.62 -1.92
C LEU A 51 -3.97 2.44 -2.79
N ARG A 52 -5.24 2.52 -2.41
CA ARG A 52 -6.26 3.31 -3.12
C ARG A 52 -5.98 4.81 -3.05
N THR A 53 -5.51 5.29 -1.90
CA THR A 53 -5.14 6.69 -1.66
C THR A 53 -3.71 7.03 -2.09
N LEU A 54 -2.95 6.04 -2.55
CA LEU A 54 -1.55 6.21 -2.98
C LEU A 54 -1.37 7.19 -4.15
N PRO A 55 -2.20 7.18 -5.22
CA PRO A 55 -2.03 8.10 -6.34
C PRO A 55 -2.19 9.56 -5.92
N GLU A 56 -3.16 9.84 -5.04
CA GLU A 56 -3.40 11.18 -4.51
C GLU A 56 -2.23 11.65 -3.64
N ARG A 57 -1.72 10.77 -2.77
CA ARG A 57 -0.56 11.07 -1.91
C ARG A 57 0.75 11.24 -2.69
N LEU A 58 0.91 10.52 -3.81
CA LEU A 58 2.09 10.66 -4.66
C LEU A 58 2.03 11.96 -5.48
N ALA A 59 0.84 12.34 -5.95
CA ALA A 59 0.62 13.64 -6.60
C ALA A 59 0.91 14.81 -5.65
N ASP A 60 0.47 14.72 -4.39
CA ASP A 60 0.72 15.73 -3.36
C ASP A 60 2.23 15.84 -3.01
N ASP A 61 2.94 14.71 -2.95
CA ASP A 61 4.39 14.69 -2.71
C ASP A 61 5.18 15.31 -3.88
N SER A 62 4.73 15.10 -5.12
CA SER A 62 5.32 15.77 -6.30
C SER A 62 5.02 17.27 -6.37
N ALA A 63 3.99 17.76 -5.69
CA ALA A 63 3.67 19.19 -5.61
C ALA A 63 4.51 19.93 -4.55
N LYS A 64 5.15 19.20 -3.61
CA LYS A 64 6.00 19.79 -2.57
C LYS A 64 7.47 19.96 -2.98
N VAL A 65 7.82 19.50 -4.18
CA VAL A 65 9.11 19.71 -4.86
C VAL A 65 8.88 20.48 -6.17
N ALA A 66 8.39 21.71 -6.05
CA ALA A 66 8.40 22.71 -7.12
C ALA A 66 8.64 24.10 -6.52
#